data_AF-A0A7J8SIX2-F1
#
_entry.id   AF-A0A7J8SIX2-F1
#
_cell.length_a   1.000
_cell.length_b   1.000
_cell.length_c   1.000
_cell.angle_alpha   90.00
_cell.angle_beta   90.00
_cell.angle_gamma   90.00
#
_symmetry.space_group_name_H-M   'P 1'
#
loop_
_entity.id
_entity.type
_entity.pdbx_description
1 polymer ?
#
loop_
_entity_poly.entity_id
_entity_poly.type
_entity_poly.pdbx_seq_one_letter_code
_entity_poly.pdbx_strand_id
1 'polypeptide(L)'
;MENADVFLGLQDFLERMRQPSAADFVKSIKSFIVSFSNNAPDPERDSAAVQAFFANMEAAFRAHPLWAGCSEEELDSAGEGLEKYVMTKLFTRVFASLPDDVKLDEQLSEKMALVQQFVRPENLDIKPAFQNETSWL
;
A
#
# COMPACT_ATOMS: atom_id res chain seq x y z
N MET A 1 18.01 -0.98 2.30
CA MET A 1 17.71 -1.95 3.36
C MET A 1 16.21 -2.17 3.50
N GLU A 2 15.36 -1.14 3.38
CA GLU A 2 13.89 -1.24 3.50
C GLU A 2 13.21 -2.29 2.59
N ASN A 3 13.64 -2.46 1.34
CA ASN A 3 13.03 -3.46 0.44
C ASN A 3 13.21 -4.92 0.89
N ALA A 4 14.21 -5.22 1.72
CA ALA A 4 14.43 -6.56 2.25
C ALA A 4 13.48 -6.87 3.41
N ASP A 5 13.28 -5.92 4.33
CA ASP A 5 12.38 -6.08 5.49
C ASP A 5 10.91 -6.20 5.05
N VAL A 6 10.49 -5.42 4.04
CA VAL A 6 9.14 -5.52 3.45
C VAL A 6 8.90 -6.84 2.69
N PHE A 7 9.97 -7.52 2.25
CA PHE A 7 9.88 -8.84 1.62
C PHE A 7 9.77 -9.96 2.66
N LEU A 8 10.41 -9.79 3.82
CA LEU A 8 10.32 -10.69 4.96
C LEU A 8 8.91 -10.66 5.59
N GLY A 9 8.33 -9.47 5.82
CA GLY A 9 7.00 -9.34 6.43
C GLY A 9 5.88 -10.04 5.65
N LEU A 10 5.89 -9.95 4.32
CA LEU A 10 4.90 -10.67 3.49
C LEU A 10 5.10 -12.18 3.54
N GLN A 11 6.35 -12.66 3.52
CA GLN A 11 6.63 -14.09 3.57
C GLN A 11 6.17 -14.68 4.90
N ASP A 12 6.47 -14.01 6.01
CA ASP A 12 6.06 -14.43 7.35
C ASP A 12 4.52 -14.40 7.50
N PHE A 13 3.87 -13.37 6.97
CA PHE A 13 2.41 -13.29 6.89
C PHE A 13 1.84 -14.51 6.13
N LEU A 14 2.36 -14.81 4.93
CA LEU A 14 1.89 -15.93 4.12
C LEU A 14 2.13 -17.28 4.79
N GLU A 15 3.24 -17.43 5.51
CA GLU A 15 3.53 -18.64 6.29
C GLU A 15 2.55 -18.83 7.44
N ARG A 16 2.20 -17.76 8.17
CA ARG A 16 1.14 -17.80 9.19
C ARG A 16 -0.23 -18.11 8.58
N MET A 17 -0.54 -17.55 7.40
CA MET A 17 -1.78 -17.84 6.66
C MET A 17 -1.88 -19.27 6.12
N ARG A 18 -0.77 -20.03 6.05
CA ARG A 18 -0.79 -21.47 5.71
C ARG A 18 -1.17 -22.36 6.88
N GLN A 19 -1.13 -21.85 8.11
CA GLN A 19 -1.46 -22.64 9.29
C GLN A 19 -2.98 -22.93 9.33
N PRO A 20 -3.41 -24.16 9.69
CA PRO A 20 -4.84 -24.49 9.75
C PRO A 20 -5.65 -23.58 10.68
N SER A 21 -5.04 -23.09 11.76
CA SER A 21 -5.62 -22.13 12.70
C SER A 21 -5.90 -20.75 12.10
N ALA A 22 -5.33 -20.42 10.93
CA ALA A 22 -5.57 -19.16 10.22
C ALA A 22 -6.67 -19.29 9.13
N ALA A 23 -7.32 -20.46 9.01
CA ALA A 23 -8.25 -20.74 7.91
C ALA A 23 -9.38 -19.72 7.80
N ASP A 24 -9.92 -19.24 8.92
CA ASP A 24 -10.98 -18.23 8.94
C ASP A 24 -10.49 -16.87 8.42
N PHE A 25 -9.25 -16.47 8.71
CA PHE A 25 -8.65 -15.27 8.13
C PHE A 25 -8.49 -15.39 6.62
N VAL A 26 -7.94 -16.51 6.15
CA VAL A 26 -7.78 -16.76 4.70
C VAL A 26 -9.13 -16.69 3.98
N LYS A 27 -10.18 -17.28 4.58
CA LYS A 27 -11.54 -17.21 4.05
C LYS A 27 -12.06 -15.77 4.03
N SER A 28 -11.92 -15.04 5.13
CA SER A 28 -12.35 -13.64 5.25
C SER A 28 -11.69 -12.74 4.19
N ILE A 29 -10.36 -12.85 4.03
CA ILE A 29 -9.58 -12.09 3.04
C ILE A 29 -10.05 -12.40 1.62
N LYS A 30 -10.19 -13.69 1.27
CA LYS A 30 -10.65 -14.09 -0.06
C LYS A 30 -12.07 -13.61 -0.33
N SER A 31 -12.97 -13.74 0.65
CA SER A 31 -14.35 -13.26 0.55
C SER A 31 -14.40 -11.74 0.37
N PHE A 32 -13.57 -10.98 1.09
CA PHE A 32 -13.46 -9.54 0.90
C PHE A 32 -13.03 -9.19 -0.52
N ILE A 33 -11.95 -9.78 -1.03
CA ILE A 33 -11.44 -9.50 -2.40
C ILE A 33 -12.52 -9.79 -3.47
N VAL A 34 -13.22 -10.92 -3.35
CA VAL A 34 -14.28 -11.28 -4.29
C VAL A 34 -15.46 -10.32 -4.18
N SER A 35 -15.92 -10.02 -2.97
CA SER A 35 -17.04 -9.10 -2.76
C SER A 35 -16.73 -7.68 -3.25
N PHE A 36 -15.51 -7.22 -3.01
CA PHE A 36 -15.03 -5.92 -3.45
C PHE A 36 -15.05 -5.81 -4.97
N SER A 37 -14.57 -6.85 -5.66
CA SER A 37 -14.52 -6.89 -7.12
C SER A 37 -15.90 -6.89 -7.79
N ASN A 38 -16.94 -7.34 -7.07
CA ASN A 38 -18.32 -7.36 -7.57
C ASN A 38 -19.04 -6.02 -7.45
N ASN A 39 -18.54 -5.07 -6.65
CA ASN A 39 -19.13 -3.76 -6.52
C ASN A 39 -18.79 -2.86 -7.72
N ALA A 40 -19.61 -1.86 -8.00
CA ALA A 40 -19.25 -0.81 -8.95
C ALA A 40 -18.01 -0.05 -8.42
N PRO A 41 -17.01 0.29 -9.26
CA PRO A 41 -15.87 1.09 -8.84
C PRO A 41 -16.29 2.48 -8.35
N ASP A 42 -15.81 2.86 -7.18
CA ASP A 42 -16.06 4.15 -6.52
C ASP A 42 -14.89 4.41 -5.55
N PRO A 43 -13.94 5.31 -5.87
CA PRO A 43 -12.69 5.44 -5.11
C PRO A 43 -12.89 5.74 -3.62
N GLU A 44 -13.84 6.61 -3.28
CA GLU A 44 -14.13 7.00 -1.90
C GLU A 44 -14.69 5.82 -1.11
N ARG A 45 -15.65 5.09 -1.69
CA ARG A 45 -16.25 3.91 -1.04
C ARG A 45 -15.29 2.74 -0.98
N ASP A 46 -14.52 2.52 -2.05
CA ASP A 46 -13.53 1.46 -2.16
C ASP A 46 -12.41 1.68 -1.12
N SER A 47 -11.91 2.91 -1.00
CA SER A 47 -10.93 3.30 0.03
C SER A 47 -11.48 3.08 1.44
N ALA A 48 -12.69 3.58 1.74
CA ALA A 48 -13.31 3.40 3.05
C ALA A 48 -13.53 1.92 3.39
N ALA A 49 -13.91 1.09 2.42
CA ALA A 49 -14.09 -0.35 2.61
C ALA A 49 -12.77 -1.07 2.90
N VAL A 50 -11.69 -0.74 2.19
CA VAL A 50 -10.36 -1.31 2.45
C VAL A 50 -9.83 -0.91 3.82
N GLN A 51 -9.94 0.38 4.19
CA GLN A 51 -9.50 0.87 5.50
C GLN A 51 -10.27 0.20 6.66
N ALA A 52 -11.59 0.08 6.53
CA ALA A 52 -12.41 -0.62 7.51
C ALA A 52 -12.04 -2.11 7.60
N PHE A 53 -11.72 -2.75 6.48
CA PHE A 53 -11.29 -4.14 6.45
C PHE A 53 -9.94 -4.33 7.17
N PHE A 54 -8.94 -3.47 6.90
CA PHE A 54 -7.64 -3.53 7.56
C PHE A 54 -7.74 -3.30 9.07
N ALA A 55 -8.43 -2.25 9.52
CA ALA A 55 -8.61 -1.99 10.94
C ALA A 55 -9.27 -3.16 11.69
N ASN A 56 -10.27 -3.81 11.07
CA ASN A 56 -10.90 -5.00 11.64
C ASN A 56 -9.95 -6.20 11.70
N MET A 57 -9.15 -6.41 10.66
CA MET A 57 -8.20 -7.52 10.59
C MET A 57 -7.02 -7.34 11.55
N GLU A 58 -6.48 -6.14 11.68
CA GLU A 58 -5.42 -5.83 12.64
C GLU A 58 -5.88 -6.05 14.09
N ALA A 59 -7.08 -5.58 14.43
CA ALA A 59 -7.69 -5.85 15.73
C ALA A 59 -7.87 -7.36 15.96
N ALA A 60 -8.27 -8.10 14.91
CA ALA A 60 -8.44 -9.54 14.98
C ALA A 60 -7.09 -10.28 15.10
N PHE A 61 -6.02 -9.86 14.43
CA PHE A 61 -4.68 -10.43 14.59
C PHE A 61 -4.20 -10.28 16.03
N ARG A 62 -4.30 -9.08 16.60
CA ARG A 62 -3.91 -8.80 17.99
C ARG A 62 -4.66 -9.67 19.01
N ALA A 63 -5.93 -9.97 18.74
CA ALA A 63 -6.75 -10.81 19.62
C ALA A 63 -6.57 -12.32 19.39
N HIS A 64 -5.89 -12.75 18.32
CA HIS A 64 -5.85 -14.15 17.92
C HIS A 64 -4.67 -14.91 18.57
N PRO A 65 -4.87 -16.17 19.02
CA PRO A 65 -3.80 -16.97 19.63
C PRO A 65 -2.55 -17.16 18.76
N LEU A 66 -2.68 -17.09 17.44
CA LEU A 66 -1.54 -17.18 16.50
C LEU A 66 -0.53 -16.04 16.62
N TRP A 67 -0.97 -14.89 17.12
CA TRP A 67 -0.11 -13.73 17.40
C TRP A 67 0.01 -13.46 18.91
N ALA A 68 -0.39 -14.42 19.75
CA ALA A 68 -0.20 -14.30 21.19
C ALA A 68 1.30 -14.25 21.51
N GLY A 69 1.73 -13.17 22.17
CA GLY A 69 3.12 -12.95 22.54
C GLY A 69 3.99 -12.37 21.42
N CYS A 70 3.43 -12.04 20.26
CA CYS A 70 4.13 -11.25 19.25
C CYS A 70 4.39 -9.82 19.75
N SER A 71 5.49 -9.22 19.29
CA SER A 71 5.76 -7.80 19.55
C SER A 71 4.84 -6.90 18.72
N GLU A 72 4.83 -5.61 19.03
CA GLU A 72 4.11 -4.60 18.25
C GLU A 72 4.64 -4.54 16.81
N GLU A 73 5.96 -4.63 16.64
CA GLU A 73 6.60 -4.63 15.31
C GLU A 73 6.20 -5.87 14.48
N GLU A 74 6.06 -7.04 15.11
CA GLU A 74 5.59 -8.26 14.43
C GLU A 74 4.10 -8.18 14.04
N LEU A 75 3.29 -7.47 14.83
CA LEU A 75 1.89 -7.22 14.52
C LEU A 75 1.76 -6.21 13.36
N ASP A 76 2.54 -5.13 13.39
CA ASP A 76 2.60 -4.13 12.32
C ASP A 76 3.06 -4.79 11.01
N SER A 77 4.10 -5.62 11.06
CA SER A 77 4.57 -6.38 9.89
C SER A 77 3.52 -7.33 9.33
N ALA A 78 2.68 -7.93 10.19
CA ALA A 78 1.55 -8.74 9.72
C ALA A 78 0.44 -7.89 9.05
N GLY A 79 0.23 -6.65 9.53
CA GLY A 79 -0.63 -5.64 8.90
C GLY A 79 -0.11 -5.25 7.52
N GLU A 80 1.18 -4.94 7.39
CA GLU A 80 1.83 -4.66 6.10
C GLU A 80 1.74 -5.85 5.14
N GLY A 81 1.93 -7.07 5.64
CA GLY A 81 1.77 -8.30 4.86
C GLY A 81 0.35 -8.48 4.32
N LEU A 82 -0.66 -8.17 5.14
CA LEU A 82 -2.06 -8.17 4.74
C LEU A 82 -2.33 -7.09 3.68
N GLU A 83 -1.89 -5.86 3.91
CA GLU A 83 -2.05 -4.75 2.98
C GLU A 83 -1.44 -5.10 1.64
N LYS A 84 -0.17 -5.54 1.62
CA LYS A 84 0.52 -5.93 0.41
C LYS A 84 -0.22 -7.05 -0.32
N TYR A 85 -0.70 -8.07 0.39
CA TYR A 85 -1.46 -9.16 -0.23
C TYR A 85 -2.76 -8.67 -0.88
N VAL A 86 -3.57 -7.91 -0.13
CA VAL A 86 -4.88 -7.42 -0.59
C VAL A 86 -4.71 -6.41 -1.72
N MET A 87 -3.86 -5.40 -1.53
CA MET A 87 -3.66 -4.33 -2.51
C MET A 87 -3.04 -4.85 -3.81
N THR A 88 -2.18 -5.89 -3.75
CA THR A 88 -1.68 -6.55 -4.98
C THR A 88 -2.82 -7.18 -5.79
N LYS A 89 -3.85 -7.72 -5.14
CA LYS A 89 -5.01 -8.33 -5.82
C LYS A 89 -5.99 -7.28 -6.34
N LEU A 90 -6.11 -6.16 -5.64
CA LEU A 90 -7.03 -5.07 -6.01
C LEU A 90 -6.39 -4.05 -6.96
N PHE A 91 -5.07 -4.08 -7.16
CA PHE A 91 -4.30 -3.04 -7.86
C PHE A 91 -4.92 -2.58 -9.18
N THR A 92 -5.21 -3.51 -10.09
CA THR A 92 -5.76 -3.19 -11.41
C THR A 92 -7.16 -2.58 -11.37
N ARG A 93 -7.86 -2.69 -10.24
CA ARG A 93 -9.19 -2.12 -10.02
C ARG A 93 -9.13 -0.73 -9.39
N VAL A 94 -8.14 -0.46 -8.54
CA VAL A 94 -8.11 0.73 -7.68
C VAL A 94 -7.03 1.74 -8.04
N PHE A 95 -6.05 1.36 -8.87
CA PHE A 95 -4.97 2.25 -9.28
C PHE A 95 -5.23 2.85 -10.65
N ALA A 96 -5.26 4.20 -10.73
CA ALA A 96 -5.51 4.96 -11.96
C ALA A 96 -6.72 4.43 -12.76
N SER A 97 -7.80 4.07 -12.05
CA SER A 97 -8.92 3.34 -12.61
C SER A 97 -9.98 4.24 -13.24
N LEU A 98 -9.92 5.55 -12.99
CA LEU A 98 -10.79 6.53 -13.59
C LEU A 98 -10.10 7.25 -14.77
N PRO A 99 -10.83 7.61 -15.84
CA PRO A 99 -10.27 8.37 -16.96
C PRO A 99 -9.64 9.71 -16.55
N ASP A 100 -10.20 10.36 -15.52
CA ASP A 100 -9.67 11.62 -15.01
C ASP A 100 -8.31 11.45 -14.32
N ASP A 101 -8.06 10.32 -13.65
CA ASP A 101 -6.75 10.01 -13.04
C ASP A 101 -5.68 9.92 -14.13
N VAL A 102 -5.96 9.15 -15.19
CA VAL A 102 -5.04 8.98 -16.33
C VAL A 102 -4.73 10.32 -17.00
N LYS A 103 -5.75 11.16 -17.18
CA LYS A 103 -5.58 12.49 -17.75
C LYS A 103 -4.73 13.40 -16.87
N LEU A 104 -4.92 13.36 -15.55
CA LEU A 104 -4.12 14.14 -14.61
C LEU A 104 -2.66 13.66 -14.59
N ASP A 105 -2.42 12.35 -14.66
CA ASP A 105 -1.08 11.75 -14.77
C ASP A 105 -0.37 12.21 -16.04
N GLU A 106 -1.04 12.20 -17.19
CA GLU A 106 -0.50 12.68 -18.46
C GLU A 106 -0.14 14.17 -18.40
N GLN A 107 -1.04 15.00 -17.86
CA GLN A 107 -0.80 16.44 -17.71
C GLN A 107 0.38 16.74 -16.78
N LEU A 108 0.47 16.01 -15.66
CA LEU A 108 1.58 16.16 -14.72
C LEU A 108 2.90 15.72 -15.36
N SER A 109 2.91 14.59 -16.06
CA SER A 109 4.07 14.07 -16.78
C SER A 109 4.57 15.05 -17.84
N GLU A 110 3.68 15.59 -18.67
CA GLU A 110 4.03 16.58 -19.69
C GLU A 110 4.60 17.85 -19.05
N LYS A 111 3.95 18.36 -18.00
CA LYS A 111 4.42 19.55 -17.29
C LYS A 111 5.80 19.34 -16.69
N MET A 112 6.04 18.20 -16.02
CA MET A 112 7.35 17.87 -15.47
C MET A 112 8.40 17.74 -16.58
N ALA A 113 8.07 17.08 -17.69
CA ALA A 113 8.98 16.89 -18.82
C ALA A 113 9.47 18.21 -19.43
N LEU A 114 8.64 19.25 -19.41
CA LEU A 114 9.00 20.59 -19.86
C LEU A 114 9.76 21.38 -18.79
N VAL A 115 9.23 21.45 -17.56
CA VAL A 115 9.79 22.27 -16.47
C VAL A 115 11.17 21.78 -16.04
N GLN A 116 11.38 20.47 -16.01
CA GLN A 116 12.67 19.88 -15.58
C GLN A 116 13.86 20.32 -16.44
N GLN A 117 13.63 20.80 -17.67
CA GLN A 117 14.70 21.22 -18.58
C GLN A 117 15.34 22.56 -18.19
N PHE A 118 14.65 23.39 -17.41
CA PHE A 118 15.11 24.74 -17.12
C PHE A 118 14.97 25.18 -15.66
N VAL A 119 14.22 24.44 -14.84
CA VAL A 119 14.06 24.76 -13.41
C VAL A 119 15.42 24.76 -12.71
N ARG A 120 15.64 25.74 -11.84
CA ARG A 120 16.85 25.88 -11.05
C ARG A 120 16.53 25.87 -9.55
N PRO A 121 17.47 25.48 -8.68
CA PRO A 121 17.26 25.47 -7.23
C PRO A 121 16.72 26.80 -6.70
N GLU A 122 17.22 27.94 -7.21
CA GLU A 122 16.77 29.27 -6.83
C GLU A 122 15.32 29.59 -7.23
N ASN A 123 14.73 28.88 -8.20
CA ASN A 123 13.31 29.05 -8.53
C ASN A 123 12.39 28.46 -7.46
N LEU A 124 12.93 27.62 -6.57
CA LEU A 124 12.24 26.93 -5.48
C LEU A 124 12.83 27.33 -4.10
N ASP A 125 13.51 28.47 -4.03
CA ASP A 125 14.12 29.02 -2.82
C ASP A 125 15.21 28.13 -2.15
N ILE A 126 15.81 27.21 -2.91
CA ILE A 126 16.89 26.35 -2.41
C ILE A 126 18.20 27.15 -2.34
N LYS A 127 18.61 27.46 -1.10
CA LYS A 127 19.82 28.27 -0.83
C LYS A 127 21.09 27.51 -1.24
N PRO A 128 22.16 28.23 -1.66
CA PRO A 128 23.44 27.62 -2.04
C PRO A 128 24.02 26.65 -0.99
N ALA A 129 23.84 26.95 0.30
CA ALA A 129 24.31 26.09 1.39
C ALA A 129 23.64 24.70 1.46
N PHE A 130 22.50 24.51 0.77
CA PHE A 130 21.78 23.25 0.70
C PHE A 130 21.80 22.63 -0.71
N GLN A 131 22.55 23.22 -1.65
CA GLN A 131 22.67 22.67 -3.00
C GLN A 131 23.58 21.44 -2.99
N ASN A 132 23.23 20.47 -3.83
CA ASN A 132 23.98 19.24 -4.05
C ASN A 132 24.42 19.18 -5.52
N GLU A 133 25.70 18.88 -5.76
CA GLU A 133 26.28 18.90 -7.11
C GLU A 133 25.67 17.83 -8.04
N THR A 134 25.20 16.71 -7.49
CA THR A 134 24.56 15.64 -8.28
C THR A 134 23.05 15.83 -8.43
N SER A 135 22.49 16.95 -7.93
CA SER A 135 21.04 17.18 -7.90
C SER A 135 20.26 16.06 -7.20
N TRP A 136 20.84 15.48 -6.13
CA TRP A 136 20.29 14.37 -5.34
C TRP A 136 20.03 13.08 -6.13
N LEU A 137 20.77 12.89 -7.22
CA LEU A 137 20.87 11.64 -7.97
C LEU A 137 22.05 10.79 -7.49
#